data_AF-A0A9X4B6T1-F1
#
_entry.id   AF-A0A9X4B6T1-F1
#
_cell.length_a   1.000
_cell.length_b   1.000
_cell.length_c   1.000
_cell.angle_alpha   90.00
_cell.angle_beta   90.00
_cell.angle_gamma   90.00
#
_symmetry.space_group_name_H-M   'P 1'
#
loop_
_entity.id
_entity.type
_entity.pdbx_description
1 polymer ?
#
loop_
_entity_poly.entity_id
_entity_poly.type
_entity_poly.pdbx_seq_one_letter_code
_entity_poly.pdbx_strand_id
1 'polypeptide(L)'
;MRKDIFIKRYAKAIQEGNAAVFAGAGISISAGVFSWKDLVKPFAEEMGLDIEKEYDLTRVIQYYINEKKNRHTITQKIVNIVHEETTDTLDILTDLPIQTYWTTNYDRLIE
;
A
#
# COMPACT_ATOMS: atom_id res chain seq x y z
N MET A 1 16.35 18.22 8.10
CA MET A 1 16.98 17.68 9.33
C MET A 1 18.19 16.86 8.92
N ARG A 2 19.33 16.96 9.60
CA ARG A 2 20.50 16.12 9.27
C ARG A 2 20.22 14.66 9.61
N LYS A 3 20.44 13.75 8.66
CA LYS A 3 20.15 12.31 8.76
C LYS A 3 20.77 11.67 10.02
N ASP A 4 21.99 12.06 10.40
CA ASP A 4 22.68 11.49 11.57
C ASP A 4 22.00 11.83 12.90
N ILE A 5 21.41 13.02 12.99
CA ILE A 5 20.69 13.46 14.20
C ILE A 5 19.37 12.68 14.32
N PHE A 6 18.71 12.42 13.20
CA PHE A 6 17.51 11.57 13.17
C PHE A 6 17.83 10.17 13.67
N ILE A 7 18.83 9.52 13.07
CA ILE A 7 19.21 8.14 13.40
C ILE A 7 19.52 8.01 14.89
N LYS A 8 20.32 8.90 15.47
CA LYS A 8 20.65 8.87 16.90
C LYS A 8 19.43 9.01 17.79
N ARG A 9 18.52 9.93 17.46
CA ARG A 9 17.30 10.17 18.25
C ARG A 9 16.30 9.02 18.13
N TYR A 10 16.11 8.52 16.92
CA TYR A 10 15.16 7.43 16.67
C TYR A 10 15.65 6.11 17.25
N ALA A 11 16.96 5.80 17.15
CA ALA A 11 17.56 4.64 17.80
C ALA A 11 17.37 4.68 19.34
N LYS A 12 17.52 5.86 19.96
CA LYS A 12 17.23 6.04 21.39
C LYS A 12 15.75 5.79 21.70
N ALA A 13 14.83 6.33 20.91
CA ALA A 13 13.40 6.10 21.10
C ALA A 13 13.00 4.62 20.96
N ILE A 14 13.63 3.88 20.03
CA ILE A 14 13.46 2.43 19.89
C ILE A 14 13.92 1.71 21.16
N GLN A 15 15.13 2.03 21.65
CA GLN A 15 15.68 1.43 22.88
C GLN A 15 14.84 1.72 24.14
N GLU A 16 14.22 2.90 24.20
CA GLU A 16 13.34 3.32 25.30
C GLU A 16 11.91 2.78 25.16
N GLY A 17 11.59 2.02 24.10
CA GLY A 17 10.25 1.48 23.86
C GLY A 17 9.20 2.54 23.51
N ASN A 18 9.63 3.74 23.10
CA ASN A 18 8.77 4.89 22.80
C ASN A 18 8.81 5.28 21.31
N ALA A 19 9.12 4.31 20.45
CA ALA A 19 9.09 4.46 19.00
C ALA A 19 7.82 3.84 18.42
N ALA A 20 7.27 4.51 17.41
CA ALA A 20 6.21 3.99 16.56
C ALA A 20 6.58 4.19 15.10
N VAL A 21 6.04 3.34 14.24
CA VAL A 21 6.17 3.41 12.77
C VAL A 21 4.79 3.68 12.19
N PHE A 22 4.70 4.67 11.31
CA PHE A 22 3.53 4.88 10.46
C PHE A 22 3.90 4.51 9.03
N ALA A 23 3.35 3.41 8.54
CA ALA A 23 3.57 2.87 7.21
C ALA A 23 2.46 3.32 6.26
N GLY A 24 2.81 4.09 5.24
CA GLY A 24 1.90 4.34 4.12
C GLY A 24 2.09 3.31 3.01
N ALA A 25 1.35 3.49 1.91
CA ALA A 25 1.46 2.64 0.73
C ALA A 25 2.92 2.54 0.22
N GLY A 26 3.71 3.59 0.50
CA GLY A 26 5.15 3.75 0.31
C GLY A 26 6.05 2.61 0.80
N ILE A 27 5.71 1.93 1.90
CA ILE A 27 6.55 0.86 2.47
C ILE A 27 6.35 -0.46 1.71
N SER A 28 5.16 -0.70 1.19
CA SER A 28 4.86 -1.81 0.28
C SER A 28 5.35 -1.53 -1.16
N ILE A 29 5.98 -0.37 -1.43
CA ILE A 29 6.39 0.03 -2.81
C ILE A 29 7.63 -0.72 -3.30
N SER A 30 8.50 -1.18 -2.40
CA SER A 30 9.69 -1.95 -2.77
C SER A 30 9.38 -3.38 -3.24
N ALA A 31 8.14 -3.85 -3.11
CA ALA A 31 7.71 -5.23 -3.37
C ALA A 31 7.13 -5.46 -4.79
N GLY A 32 7.44 -4.59 -5.75
CA GLY A 32 6.97 -4.73 -7.13
C GLY A 32 5.58 -4.13 -7.33
N VAL A 33 5.49 -2.81 -7.44
CA VAL A 33 4.22 -2.10 -7.54
C VAL A 33 3.65 -2.15 -8.95
N PHE A 34 2.48 -2.78 -9.06
CA PHE A 34 1.45 -2.42 -10.03
C PHE A 34 1.14 -0.92 -9.91
N SER A 35 1.36 -0.14 -10.96
CA SER A 35 0.94 1.27 -10.99
C SER A 35 -0.55 1.41 -10.72
N TRP A 36 -1.03 2.60 -10.34
CA TRP A 36 -2.48 2.86 -10.22
C TRP A 36 -3.25 2.46 -11.50
N LYS A 37 -2.60 2.56 -12.66
CA LYS A 37 -3.13 2.10 -13.94
C LYS A 37 -3.26 0.58 -14.00
N ASP A 38 -2.24 -0.15 -13.53
CA ASP A 38 -2.25 -1.60 -13.47
C ASP A 38 -3.31 -2.13 -12.49
N LEU A 39 -3.56 -1.43 -11.38
CA LEU A 39 -4.64 -1.77 -10.46
C LEU A 39 -6.03 -1.59 -11.09
N VAL A 40 -6.19 -0.57 -11.92
CA VAL A 40 -7.48 -0.21 -12.54
C VAL A 40 -7.74 -1.02 -13.82
N LYS A 41 -6.69 -1.52 -14.47
CA LYS A 41 -6.75 -2.25 -15.75
C LYS A 41 -7.73 -3.45 -15.74
N PRO A 42 -7.76 -4.36 -14.74
CA PRO A 42 -8.73 -5.45 -14.72
C PRO A 42 -10.19 -4.98 -14.71
N PHE A 43 -10.45 -3.85 -14.04
CA PHE A 43 -11.78 -3.26 -14.01
C PHE A 43 -12.16 -2.65 -15.36
N ALA A 44 -11.22 -1.98 -16.04
CA ALA A 44 -11.44 -1.44 -17.37
C ALA A 44 -11.68 -2.54 -18.41
N GLU A 45 -10.89 -3.61 -18.39
CA GLU A 45 -11.04 -4.77 -19.29
C GLU A 45 -12.42 -5.42 -19.16
N GLU A 46 -12.93 -5.58 -17.93
CA GLU A 46 -14.29 -6.08 -17.69
C GLU A 46 -15.41 -5.19 -18.21
N MET A 47 -15.12 -3.90 -18.42
CA MET A 47 -16.06 -2.93 -19.00
C MET A 47 -15.85 -2.72 -20.50
N GLY A 48 -14.87 -3.40 -21.11
CA GLY A 48 -14.49 -3.19 -22.51
C GLY A 48 -13.82 -1.83 -22.76
N LEU A 49 -13.23 -1.21 -21.74
CA LEU A 49 -12.52 0.06 -21.82
C LEU A 49 -11.02 -0.15 -22.04
N ASP A 50 -10.41 0.71 -22.85
CA ASP A 50 -8.98 0.72 -23.09
C ASP A 50 -8.29 1.66 -22.10
N ILE A 51 -7.63 1.09 -21.10
CA ILE A 51 -6.95 1.83 -20.03
C ILE A 51 -5.86 2.79 -20.56
N GLU A 52 -5.32 2.55 -21.75
CA GLU A 52 -4.33 3.43 -22.38
C GLU A 52 -4.95 4.74 -22.88
N LYS A 53 -6.26 4.76 -23.11
CA LYS A 53 -7.03 5.93 -23.58
C LYS A 53 -7.73 6.67 -22.43
N GLU A 54 -7.75 6.10 -21.23
CA GLU A 54 -8.43 6.67 -20.07
C GLU A 54 -7.46 7.48 -19.20
N TYR A 55 -7.72 8.79 -19.09
CA TYR A 55 -6.89 9.72 -18.29
C TYR A 55 -7.35 9.81 -16.83
N ASP A 56 -8.62 9.50 -16.56
CA ASP A 56 -9.23 9.55 -15.24
C ASP A 56 -9.58 8.15 -14.75
N LEU A 57 -8.60 7.53 -14.12
CA LEU A 57 -8.70 6.20 -13.54
C LEU A 57 -9.73 6.12 -12.40
N THR A 58 -10.00 7.23 -11.71
CA THR A 58 -11.03 7.31 -10.67
C THR A 58 -12.42 7.18 -11.28
N ARG A 59 -12.65 7.84 -12.43
CA ARG A 59 -13.91 7.75 -13.16
C ARG A 59 -14.17 6.35 -13.69
N VAL A 60 -13.15 5.63 -14.14
CA VAL A 60 -13.27 4.22 -14.57
C VAL A 60 -13.77 3.35 -13.42
N ILE A 61 -13.18 3.49 -12.23
CA ILE A 61 -13.64 2.76 -11.03
C ILE A 61 -15.06 3.15 -10.64
N GLN A 62 -15.41 4.43 -10.68
CA GLN A 62 -16.77 4.88 -10.37
C GLN A 62 -17.80 4.33 -11.37
N TYR A 63 -17.45 4.26 -12.66
CA TYR A 63 -18.29 3.64 -13.69
C TYR A 63 -18.48 2.15 -13.41
N TYR A 64 -17.41 1.43 -13.05
CA TYR A 64 -17.47 0.03 -12.64
C TYR A 64 -18.37 -0.19 -11.42
N ILE A 65 -18.29 0.69 -10.40
CA ILE A 65 -19.18 0.66 -9.22
C ILE A 65 -20.64 0.79 -9.63
N ASN A 66 -20.94 1.73 -10.53
CA ASN A 66 -22.30 2.01 -10.96
C ASN A 66 -22.91 0.83 -11.74
N GLU A 67 -22.12 0.19 -12.61
CA GLU A 67 -22.57 -0.96 -13.41
C GLU A 67 -22.73 -2.22 -12.56
N LYS A 68 -21.77 -2.53 -11.68
CA LYS A 68 -21.79 -3.77 -10.88
C LYS A 68 -22.65 -3.68 -9.61
N LYS A 69 -23.05 -2.48 -9.18
CA LYS A 69 -23.82 -2.20 -7.95
C LYS A 69 -23.30 -2.89 -6.68
N ASN A 70 -22.02 -3.26 -6.66
CA ASN A 70 -21.44 -4.02 -5.56
C ASN A 70 -20.01 -3.54 -5.29
N ARG A 71 -19.87 -2.74 -4.24
CA ARG A 71 -18.58 -2.20 -3.79
C ARG A 71 -17.69 -3.27 -3.16
N HIS A 72 -18.28 -4.32 -2.59
CA HIS A 72 -17.56 -5.35 -1.86
C HIS A 72 -16.65 -6.18 -2.78
N THR A 73 -17.12 -6.46 -4.00
CA THR A 73 -16.35 -7.16 -5.05
C THR A 73 -15.13 -6.36 -5.51
N ILE A 74 -15.15 -5.04 -5.42
CA ILE A 74 -14.00 -4.18 -5.80
C ILE A 74 -12.93 -4.25 -4.73
N THR A 75 -13.32 -4.09 -3.46
CA THR A 75 -12.38 -4.19 -2.34
C THR A 75 -11.68 -5.56 -2.33
N GLN A 76 -12.42 -6.64 -2.53
CA GLN A 76 -11.85 -7.99 -2.62
C GLN A 76 -10.91 -8.16 -3.82
N LYS A 77 -11.27 -7.63 -5.00
CA LYS A 77 -10.38 -7.66 -6.18
C LYS A 77 -9.10 -6.87 -5.95
N ILE A 78 -9.18 -5.69 -5.35
CA ILE A 78 -8.01 -4.86 -5.02
C ILE A 78 -7.10 -5.60 -4.04
N VAL A 79 -7.66 -6.18 -2.97
CA VAL A 79 -6.89 -6.98 -2.00
C VAL A 79 -6.21 -8.17 -2.67
N ASN A 80 -6.87 -8.85 -3.62
CA ASN A 80 -6.27 -9.99 -4.33
C ASN A 80 -5.17 -9.58 -5.35
N ILE A 81 -5.22 -8.36 -5.89
CA ILE A 81 -4.19 -7.83 -6.81
C ILE A 81 -2.96 -7.35 -6.04
N VAL A 82 -3.14 -6.84 -4.82
CA VAL A 82 -2.05 -6.48 -3.93
C VAL A 82 -1.44 -7.78 -3.38
N HIS A 83 -0.37 -8.25 -4.01
CA HIS A 83 0.41 -9.37 -3.49
C HIS A 83 1.19 -8.96 -2.24
N GLU A 84 1.19 -9.84 -1.25
CA GLU A 84 2.04 -9.77 -0.06
C GLU A 84 3.49 -10.18 -0.42
N GLU A 85 4.25 -9.28 -1.05
CA GLU A 85 5.72 -9.44 -1.07
C GLU A 85 6.32 -8.58 0.05
N THR A 86 7.15 -9.22 0.88
CA THR A 86 7.92 -8.52 1.90
C THR A 86 9.02 -7.70 1.23
N THR A 87 9.44 -6.62 1.88
CA THR A 87 10.51 -5.76 1.36
C THR A 87 11.65 -5.75 2.35
N ASP A 88 12.90 -5.52 1.89
CA ASP A 88 14.06 -5.36 2.79
C ASP A 88 13.79 -4.33 3.92
N THR A 89 12.94 -3.33 3.65
CA THR A 89 12.53 -2.33 4.64
C THR A 89 11.64 -2.94 5.72
N LEU A 90 10.70 -3.81 5.33
CA LEU A 90 9.80 -4.48 6.25
C LEU A 90 10.55 -5.45 7.15
N ASP A 91 11.49 -6.23 6.59
CA ASP A 91 12.30 -7.18 7.35
C ASP A 91 13.14 -6.46 8.43
N ILE A 92 13.76 -5.33 8.07
CA ILE A 92 14.51 -4.49 9.02
C ILE A 92 13.59 -3.93 10.11
N LEU A 93 12.36 -3.51 9.76
CA LEU A 93 11.42 -2.97 10.73
C LEU A 93 10.96 -4.05 11.71
N THR A 94 10.65 -5.27 11.23
CA THR A 94 10.26 -6.40 12.09
C THR A 94 11.37 -6.88 13.02
N ASP A 95 12.64 -6.71 12.63
CA ASP A 95 13.79 -7.04 13.48
C ASP A 95 14.03 -6.02 14.60
N LEU A 96 13.51 -4.79 14.47
CA LEU A 96 13.65 -3.76 15.49
C LEU A 96 12.64 -3.98 16.62
N PRO A 97 12.99 -3.68 17.89
CA PRO A 97 12.10 -3.83 19.04
C PRO A 97 11.07 -2.67 19.11
N ILE A 98 10.31 -2.47 18.04
CA ILE A 98 9.24 -1.48 17.90
C ILE A 98 7.91 -2.18 18.17
N GLN A 99 7.13 -1.65 19.11
CA GLN A 99 5.88 -2.28 19.54
C GLN A 99 4.63 -1.70 18.88
N THR A 100 4.75 -0.56 18.19
CA THR A 100 3.60 0.19 17.68
C THR A 100 3.75 0.48 16.20
N TYR A 101 2.85 -0.11 15.42
CA TYR A 101 2.72 0.10 13.99
C TYR A 101 1.34 0.64 13.66
N TRP A 102 1.31 1.64 12.79
CA TRP A 102 0.09 2.20 12.20
C TRP A 102 0.22 2.13 10.69
N THR A 103 -0.81 1.69 9.99
CA THR A 103 -0.78 1.62 8.53
C THR A 103 -2.08 2.12 7.91
N THR A 104 -1.97 2.70 6.72
CA THR A 104 -3.13 2.96 5.83
C THR A 104 -3.27 1.88 4.77
N ASN A 105 -2.41 0.88 4.77
CA ASN A 105 -2.40 -0.20 3.78
C ASN A 105 -3.43 -1.25 4.15
N TYR A 106 -3.98 -1.89 3.13
CA TYR A 106 -4.95 -2.98 3.29
C TYR A 106 -4.27 -4.36 3.28
N ASP A 107 -2.94 -4.40 3.05
CA ASP A 107 -2.12 -5.61 3.12
C ASP A 107 -1.81 -5.99 4.58
N ARG A 108 -1.46 -7.26 4.81
CA ARG A 108 -1.07 -7.79 6.14
C ARG A 108 0.44 -7.89 6.32
N LEU A 109 1.22 -7.15 5.54
CA LEU A 109 2.68 -7.29 5.53
C LEU A 109 3.33 -6.99 6.89
N ILE A 110 2.72 -6.13 7.71
CA ILE A 110 3.25 -5.72 9.01
C ILE A 110 2.82 -6.67 10.15
N GLU A 111 1.76 -7.47 9.97
CA GLU A 111 1.16 -8.36 10.99
C GLU A 111 1.79 -9.76 10.97
#